data_AF-O96728-F1
#
_entry.id   AF-O96728-F1
#
_cell.length_a   1.000
_cell.length_b   1.000
_cell.length_c   1.000
_cell.angle_alpha   90.00
_cell.angle_beta   90.00
_cell.angle_gamma   90.00
#
_symmetry.space_group_name_H-M   'P 1'
#
loop_
_entity.id
_entity.type
_entity.pdbx_description
1 polymer ?
#
loop_
_entity_poly.entity_id
_entity_poly.type
_entity_poly.pdbx_seq_one_letter_code
_entity_poly.pdbx_strand_id
1 'polypeptide(L)' 'VFSKIFEKVLKSRLENFLNSINFFCGNQYGFTPGRSTEDALITFVNHVSLAANNGKCVSAVFLDLTKAFDTV' A
#
# COMPACT_ATOMS: atom_id res chain seq x y z
N VAL A 1 -17.42 -21.26 -8.10
CA VAL A 1 -18.27 -20.45 -7.19
C VAL A 1 -17.86 -20.61 -5.72
N PHE A 2 -17.79 -21.84 -5.18
CA PHE A 2 -17.39 -22.06 -3.78
C PHE A 2 -15.99 -21.54 -3.40
N SER A 3 -14.96 -21.69 -4.25
CA SER A 3 -13.61 -21.17 -3.88
C SER A 3 -13.60 -19.66 -3.72
N LYS A 4 -14.33 -18.90 -4.55
CA LYS A 4 -14.42 -17.43 -4.43
C LYS A 4 -15.15 -16.97 -3.17
N ILE A 5 -16.10 -17.76 -2.69
CA ILE A 5 -16.76 -17.50 -1.39
C ILE A 5 -15.77 -17.76 -0.26
N PHE A 6 -15.07 -18.89 -0.31
CA PHE A 6 -14.07 -19.25 0.69
C PHE A 6 -12.90 -18.25 0.74
N GLU A 7 -12.39 -17.81 -0.42
CA GLU A 7 -11.38 -16.76 -0.55
C GLU A 7 -11.83 -15.45 0.14
N LYS A 8 -13.08 -15.03 -0.05
CA LYS A 8 -13.62 -13.82 0.61
C LYS A 8 -13.67 -13.98 2.14
N VAL A 9 -14.09 -15.15 2.63
CA VAL A 9 -14.13 -15.44 4.07
C VAL A 9 -12.74 -15.45 4.68
N LEU A 10 -11.78 -16.11 4.02
CA LEU A 10 -10.39 -16.13 4.45
C LEU A 10 -9.77 -14.73 4.44
N LYS A 11 -9.96 -13.97 3.36
CA LYS A 11 -9.50 -12.58 3.26
C LYS A 11 -9.98 -11.75 4.45
N SER A 12 -11.28 -11.78 4.74
CA SER A 12 -11.85 -11.00 5.84
C SER A 12 -11.26 -11.40 7.20
N ARG A 13 -11.08 -12.71 7.45
CA ARG A 13 -10.46 -13.18 8.70
C ARG A 13 -9.01 -12.74 8.84
N LEU A 14 -8.24 -12.85 7.76
CA LEU A 14 -6.83 -12.46 7.73
C LEU A 14 -6.67 -10.94 7.92
N GLU A 15 -7.46 -10.15 7.21
CA GLU A 15 -7.47 -8.69 7.35
C GLU A 15 -7.78 -8.28 8.79
N ASN A 16 -8.80 -8.86 9.42
CA ASN A 16 -9.15 -8.57 10.81
C ASN A 16 -8.00 -8.89 11.77
N PHE A 17 -7.33 -10.03 11.59
CA PHE A 17 -6.18 -10.41 12.41
C PHE A 17 -5.00 -9.45 12.21
N LEU A 18 -4.60 -9.17 10.96
CA LEU A 18 -3.49 -8.26 10.64
C LEU A 18 -3.75 -6.84 11.16
N ASN A 19 -4.98 -6.37 11.09
CA ASN A 19 -5.39 -5.08 11.67
C ASN A 19 -5.31 -5.09 13.20
N SER A 20 -5.72 -6.18 13.86
CA SER A 20 -5.69 -6.28 15.33
C SER A 20 -4.28 -6.17 15.93
N ILE A 21 -3.26 -6.55 15.15
CA ILE A 21 -1.85 -6.47 15.56
C ILE A 21 -1.12 -5.25 14.97
N ASN A 22 -1.83 -4.34 14.30
CA ASN A 22 -1.24 -3.19 13.59
C ASN A 22 -0.12 -3.59 12.61
N PHE A 23 -0.32 -4.66 11.83
CA PHE A 23 0.71 -5.20 10.94
C PHE A 23 1.08 -4.25 9.79
N PHE A 24 0.11 -3.54 9.22
CA PHE A 24 0.31 -2.73 8.01
C PHE A 24 1.11 -1.46 8.31
N CYS A 25 2.05 -1.13 7.41
CA CYS A 25 2.80 0.11 7.49
C CYS A 25 1.89 1.33 7.25
N GLY A 26 2.13 2.43 7.98
CA GLY A 26 1.41 3.69 7.81
C GLY A 26 1.51 4.32 6.41
N ASN A 27 2.45 3.88 5.58
CA ASN A 27 2.64 4.29 4.18
C ASN A 27 2.31 3.17 3.17
N GLN A 28 1.63 2.10 3.59
CA GLN A 28 1.11 1.09 2.68
C GLN A 28 -0.28 1.52 2.19
N TYR A 29 -0.43 1.66 0.88
CA TYR A 29 -1.69 2.09 0.24
C TYR A 29 -2.34 0.98 -0.58
N GLY A 30 -1.54 0.08 -1.15
CA GLY A 30 -2.02 -1.07 -1.90
C GLY A 30 -2.60 -2.16 -0.98
N PHE A 31 -3.74 -2.71 -1.39
CA PHE A 31 -4.43 -3.80 -0.69
C PHE A 31 -4.80 -3.51 0.78
N THR A 32 -4.89 -2.23 1.16
CA THR A 32 -5.28 -1.80 2.51
C THR A 32 -6.66 -1.13 2.46
N PRO A 33 -7.65 -1.59 3.26
CA PRO A 33 -8.97 -0.97 3.29
C PRO A 33 -8.92 0.51 3.66
N GLY A 34 -9.73 1.33 2.98
CA GLY A 34 -9.83 2.77 3.24
C GLY A 34 -8.65 3.61 2.73
N ARG A 35 -7.80 3.03 1.87
CA ARG A 35 -6.71 3.74 1.20
C ARG A 35 -6.78 3.53 -0.31
N SER A 36 -6.34 4.54 -1.05
CA SER A 36 -6.37 4.55 -2.51
C SER A 36 -4.99 4.83 -3.12
N THR A 37 -4.88 4.65 -4.43
CA THR A 37 -3.69 5.06 -5.19
C THR A 37 -3.54 6.58 -5.25
N GLU A 38 -4.65 7.32 -5.13
CA GLU A 38 -4.64 8.78 -5.08
C GLU A 38 -4.01 9.28 -3.77
N ASP A 39 -4.32 8.64 -2.65
CA ASP A 39 -3.71 8.98 -1.35
C ASP A 39 -2.18 8.82 -1.38
N ALA A 40 -1.69 7.76 -2.05
CA ALA A 40 -0.26 7.52 -2.23
C ALA A 40 0.38 8.64 -3.06
N LEU A 41 -0.26 9.03 -4.16
CA LEU A 41 0.23 10.09 -5.04
C LEU A 41 0.23 11.45 -4.34
N ILE A 42 -0.86 11.80 -3.65
CA ILE A 42 -0.98 13.04 -2.89
C ILE A 42 0.12 13.10 -1.82
N THR A 43 0.33 12.02 -1.08
CA THR A 43 1.39 11.97 -0.06
C THR A 43 2.78 12.19 -0.68
N PHE A 44 3.07 11.54 -1.80
CA PHE A 44 4.33 11.71 -2.52
C PHE A 44 4.52 13.15 -3.03
N VAL A 45 3.52 13.72 -3.70
CA VAL A 45 3.59 15.08 -4.24
C VAL A 45 3.75 16.11 -3.12
N ASN A 46 3.04 15.94 -2.00
CA ASN A 46 3.19 16.79 -0.83
C ASN A 46 4.62 16.74 -0.27
N HIS A 47 5.22 15.56 -0.16
CA HIS A 47 6.60 15.40 0.29
C HIS A 47 7.59 16.10 -0.64
N VAL A 48 7.45 15.91 -1.96
CA VAL A 48 8.30 16.58 -2.97
C VAL A 48 8.14 18.10 -2.90
N SER A 49 6.91 18.58 -2.82
CA SER A 49 6.59 20.02 -2.79
C SER A 49 7.15 20.70 -1.53
N LEU A 50 7.00 20.05 -0.37
CA LEU A 50 7.55 20.55 0.90
C LEU A 50 9.09 20.58 0.87
N ALA A 51 9.73 19.57 0.32
CA ALA A 51 11.19 19.56 0.19
C ALA A 51 11.68 20.65 -0.77
N ALA A 52 11.02 20.82 -1.92
CA ALA A 52 11.33 21.87 -2.88
C ALA A 52 11.17 23.29 -2.28
N ASN A 53 10.06 23.54 -1.56
CA ASN A 53 9.82 24.80 -0.88
C ASN A 53 10.88 25.12 0.18
N ASN A 54 11.48 24.09 0.78
CA ASN A 54 12.56 24.23 1.75
C ASN A 54 13.96 24.30 1.11
N GLY A 55 14.05 24.45 -0.23
CA GLY A 55 15.31 24.51 -0.96
C GLY A 55 16.09 23.19 -0.99
N LYS A 56 15.45 22.05 -0.67
CA LYS A 56 16.10 20.74 -0.67
C LYS A 56 16.00 20.10 -2.05
N CYS A 57 17.06 19.40 -2.45
CA CYS A 57 17.04 18.51 -3.60
C CYS A 57 16.30 17.21 -3.25
N VAL A 58 15.47 16.70 -4.17
CA VAL A 58 14.70 15.47 -4.00
C VAL A 58 15.12 14.46 -5.06
N SER A 59 15.33 13.21 -4.64
CA SER A 59 15.52 12.07 -5.52
C SER A 59 14.51 10.99 -5.16
N ALA A 60 13.94 10.33 -6.16
CA ALA A 60 12.98 9.26 -5.99
C ALA A 60 13.48 7.99 -6.69
N VAL A 61 13.39 6.87 -6.00
CA VAL A 61 13.71 5.54 -6.54
C VAL A 61 12.41 4.74 -6.61
N PHE A 62 12.04 4.36 -7.83
CA PHE A 62 10.87 3.53 -8.07
C PHE A 62 11.33 2.09 -8.24
N LEU A 63 10.73 1.19 -7.47
CA LEU A 63 11.03 -0.25 -7.46
C LEU A 63 9.80 -1.00 -7.95
N ASP A 64 10.03 -2.02 -8.78
CA ASP A 64 9.00 -2.95 -9.24
C ASP A 64 9.53 -4.38 -9.19
N LEU A 65 8.64 -5.32 -8.86
CA LEU A 65 8.98 -6.74 -8.73
C LEU A 65 8.55 -7.49 -9.99
N THR A 66 9.50 -8.13 -10.69
CA THR A 66 9.20 -8.94 -11.86
C THR A 66 8.37 -10.17 -11.46
N LYS A 67 7.20 -10.34 -12.08
CA LYS A 67 6.29 -11.48 -11.83
C LYS A 67 5.94 -11.68 -10.35
N ALA A 68 5.64 -10.59 -9.65
CA ALA A 68 5.44 -10.55 -8.19
C ALA A 68 4.48 -11.62 -7.62
N PHE A 69 3.51 -12.12 -8.38
CA PHE A 69 2.60 -13.20 -7.94
C PHE A 69 3.07 -14.61 -8.33
N ASP A 70 3.87 -14.76 -9.39
CA ASP A 70 4.41 -16.06 -9.79
C ASP A 70 5.64 -16.44 -8.96
N THR A 71 6.27 -15.45 -8.30
CA THR A 71 7.48 -15.60 -7.48
C THR A 71 7.18 -15.89 -6.01
N VAL A 72 5.91 -16.17 -5.66
CA VAL A 72 5.44 -16.43 -4.28
C VAL A 72 4.85 -17.83 -4.17
#